data_AF-W4V9T8-F1
#
_entry.id   AF-W4V9T8-F1
#
_cell.length_a   1.000
_cell.length_b   1.000
_cell.length_c   1.000
_cell.angle_alpha   90.00
_cell.angle_beta   90.00
_cell.angle_gamma   90.00
#
_symmetry.space_group_name_H-M   'P 1'
#
loop_
_entity.id
_entity.type
_entity.pdbx_description
1 polymer ?
#
loop_
_entity_poly.entity_id
_entity_poly.type
_entity_poly.pdbx_seq_one_letter_code
_entity_poly.pdbx_strand_id
1 'polypeptide(L)'
;MDDIYSIIQSMAKNVQAANMDDGDYIGEDGLLVCGKCHTPKQYRLQLPGDESKTIVVPITCKHRRDELKAEEERLEREQFERRVREIRKIGISDAEFESWTFENDDRKNPKLSDAMKRYADNFQEMKEKNLGLLLYGNVGTGKTYYAACIANA
;
A
#
# COMPACT_ATOMS: atom_id res chain seq x y z
N MET A 1 21.54 -27.21 17.45
CA MET A 1 21.94 -26.39 16.29
C MET A 1 21.89 -27.19 14.99
N ASP A 2 22.38 -28.43 14.95
CA ASP A 2 22.37 -29.26 13.72
C ASP A 2 20.98 -29.61 13.18
N ASP A 3 19.97 -29.66 14.05
CA ASP A 3 18.59 -29.96 13.65
C ASP A 3 17.92 -28.80 12.87
N ILE A 4 18.19 -27.55 13.25
CA ILE A 4 17.70 -26.37 12.51
C ILE A 4 18.40 -26.27 11.15
N TYR A 5 19.68 -26.60 11.08
CA TYR A 5 20.45 -26.61 9.85
C TYR A 5 19.89 -27.59 8.81
N SER A 6 19.58 -28.82 9.24
CA SER A 6 19.02 -29.86 8.38
C SER A 6 17.64 -29.47 7.84
N ILE A 7 16.80 -28.86 8.69
CA ILE A 7 15.49 -28.34 8.31
C ILE A 7 15.63 -27.25 7.24
N ILE A 8 16.48 -26.24 7.47
CA ILE A 8 16.65 -25.14 6.50
C ILE A 8 17.23 -25.66 5.17
N GLN A 9 18.19 -26.59 5.20
CA GLN A 9 18.72 -27.21 3.99
C GLN A 9 17.67 -28.00 3.21
N SER A 10 16.84 -28.79 3.89
CA SER A 10 15.79 -29.59 3.24
C SER A 10 14.73 -28.69 2.59
N MET A 11 14.31 -27.62 3.27
CA MET A 11 13.41 -26.61 2.73
C MET A 11 14.03 -25.91 1.50
N ALA A 12 15.30 -25.51 1.60
CA ALA A 12 15.99 -24.86 0.50
C ALA A 12 16.08 -25.74 -0.75
N LYS A 13 16.42 -27.03 -0.61
CA LYS A 13 16.49 -27.97 -1.75
C LYS A 13 15.14 -28.18 -2.44
N ASN A 14 14.07 -28.33 -1.66
CA ASN A 14 12.73 -28.54 -2.22
C ASN A 14 12.24 -27.33 -3.02
N VAL A 15 12.49 -26.12 -2.49
CA VAL A 15 12.07 -24.88 -3.18
C VAL A 15 12.99 -24.57 -4.38
N GLN A 16 14.27 -24.93 -4.34
CA GLN A 16 15.17 -24.79 -5.50
C GLN A 16 14.67 -25.56 -6.73
N ALA A 17 14.24 -26.81 -6.55
CA ALA A 17 13.73 -27.64 -7.65
C ALA A 17 12.46 -27.05 -8.29
N ALA A 18 11.64 -26.35 -7.50
CA ALA A 18 10.42 -25.68 -7.97
C ALA A 18 10.66 -24.30 -8.58
N ASN A 19 11.83 -23.68 -8.37
CA ASN A 19 12.14 -22.31 -8.79
C ASN A 19 12.82 -22.19 -10.17
N MET A 20 13.12 -23.33 -10.81
CA MET A 20 13.78 -23.38 -12.11
C MET A 20 12.73 -23.34 -13.21
N ASP A 21 12.76 -22.27 -14.02
CA ASP A 21 11.91 -22.10 -15.18
C ASP A 21 12.67 -22.46 -16.47
N ASP A 22 11.93 -22.72 -17.55
CA ASP A 22 12.52 -22.91 -18.87
C ASP A 22 13.27 -21.64 -19.33
N GLY A 23 14.53 -21.81 -19.71
CA GLY A 23 15.44 -20.71 -20.08
C GLY A 23 16.28 -20.12 -18.95
N ASP A 24 16.11 -20.54 -17.69
CA ASP A 24 17.05 -20.19 -16.62
C ASP A 24 18.41 -20.88 -16.82
N TYR A 25 19.47 -20.28 -16.27
CA TYR A 25 20.83 -20.81 -16.39
C TYR A 25 21.61 -20.67 -15.08
N ILE A 26 22.69 -21.44 -14.93
CA ILE A 26 23.60 -21.34 -13.79
C ILE A 26 24.68 -20.30 -14.11
N GLY A 27 24.84 -19.31 -13.22
CA GLY A 27 25.86 -18.27 -13.33
C GLY A 27 27.27 -18.77 -12.97
N GLU A 28 28.26 -17.92 -13.18
CA GLU A 28 29.68 -18.21 -12.87
C GLU A 28 29.92 -18.51 -11.38
N ASP A 29 29.06 -18.00 -10.51
CA ASP A 29 29.06 -18.19 -9.05
C ASP A 29 28.36 -19.49 -8.58
N GLY A 30 27.90 -20.30 -9.53
CA GLY A 30 27.15 -21.53 -9.30
C GLY A 30 25.71 -21.31 -8.82
N LEU A 31 25.18 -20.08 -8.92
CA LEU A 31 23.81 -19.75 -8.52
C LEU A 31 22.87 -19.74 -9.72
N LEU A 32 21.61 -20.14 -9.50
CA LEU A 32 20.56 -20.05 -10.51
C LEU A 32 20.27 -18.59 -10.86
N VAL A 33 20.22 -18.27 -12.15
CA VAL A 33 19.95 -16.95 -12.71
C VAL A 33 18.73 -17.02 -13.62
N CYS A 34 17.89 -15.98 -13.55
CA CYS A 34 16.69 -15.91 -14.38
C CYS A 34 17.02 -15.70 -15.86
N GLY A 35 16.43 -16.51 -16.75
CA GLY A 35 16.60 -16.38 -18.20
C GLY A 35 16.01 -15.09 -18.82
N LYS A 36 15.02 -14.47 -18.17
CA LYS A 36 14.32 -13.29 -18.70
C LYS A 36 14.94 -11.96 -18.30
N CYS A 37 15.32 -11.83 -17.03
CA CYS A 37 15.82 -10.57 -16.47
C CYS A 37 17.28 -10.65 -16.02
N HIS A 38 17.94 -11.81 -16.19
CA HIS A 38 19.35 -12.05 -15.87
C HIS A 38 19.76 -11.70 -14.43
N THR A 39 18.79 -11.73 -13.49
CA THR A 39 19.06 -11.51 -12.07
C THR A 39 19.05 -12.84 -11.31
N PRO A 40 19.82 -12.96 -10.21
CA PRO A 40 19.86 -14.19 -9.42
C PRO A 40 18.49 -14.61 -8.88
N LYS A 41 18.22 -15.92 -8.96
CA LYS A 41 17.11 -16.63 -8.32
C LYS A 41 17.56 -17.41 -7.08
N GLN A 42 18.84 -17.38 -6.76
CA GLN A 42 19.42 -17.97 -5.57
C GLN A 42 20.36 -16.98 -4.87
N TYR A 43 20.50 -17.14 -3.56
CA TYR A 43 21.40 -16.38 -2.72
C TYR A 43 22.15 -17.31 -1.78
N ARG A 44 23.44 -17.06 -1.58
CA ARG A 44 24.26 -17.82 -0.64
C ARG A 44 24.23 -17.13 0.72
N LEU A 45 23.45 -17.69 1.64
CA LEU A 45 23.29 -17.17 3.00
C LEU A 45 24.32 -17.80 3.93
N GLN A 46 25.00 -16.96 4.71
CA GLN A 46 25.85 -17.41 5.83
C GLN A 46 24.99 -17.49 7.09
N LEU A 47 25.09 -18.61 7.82
CA LEU A 47 24.27 -18.80 9.02
C LEU A 47 24.86 -18.05 10.23
N PRO A 48 24.02 -17.37 11.04
CA PRO A 48 24.49 -16.73 12.26
C PRO A 48 25.08 -17.76 13.23
N GLY A 49 26.31 -17.50 13.71
CA GLY A 49 26.98 -18.32 14.73
C GLY A 49 27.93 -19.40 14.19
N ASP A 50 27.99 -19.63 12.88
CA ASP A 50 28.99 -20.51 12.25
C ASP A 50 29.26 -20.05 10.79
N GLU A 51 30.27 -19.21 10.62
CA GLU A 51 30.66 -18.63 9.31
C GLU A 51 31.11 -19.69 8.30
N SER A 52 31.43 -20.91 8.75
CA SER A 52 31.82 -22.01 7.87
C SER A 52 30.63 -22.67 7.16
N LYS A 53 29.39 -22.43 7.64
CA LYS A 53 28.17 -23.04 7.09
C LYS A 53 27.43 -22.05 6.20
N THR A 54 27.58 -22.22 4.89
CA THR A 54 26.78 -21.51 3.89
C THR A 54 25.65 -22.40 3.35
N ILE A 55 24.46 -21.82 3.21
CA ILE A 55 23.30 -22.47 2.57
C ILE A 55 22.88 -21.67 1.34
N VAL A 56 22.51 -22.36 0.27
CA VAL A 56 21.95 -21.71 -0.93
C VAL A 56 20.44 -21.67 -0.77
N VAL A 57 19.87 -20.47 -0.71
CA VAL A 57 18.43 -20.26 -0.57
C VAL A 57 17.85 -19.68 -1.85
N PRO A 58 16.62 -20.04 -2.21
CA PRO A 58 15.92 -19.41 -3.33
C PRO A 58 15.54 -17.97 -3.00
N ILE A 59 15.63 -17.09 -4.01
CA ILE A 59 15.16 -15.71 -3.96
C ILE A 59 14.35 -15.40 -5.22
N THR A 60 13.39 -14.49 -5.09
CA THR A 60 12.61 -14.02 -6.24
C THR A 60 13.51 -13.19 -7.16
N CYS A 61 13.45 -13.38 -8.47
CA CYS A 61 14.17 -12.54 -9.43
C CYS A 61 13.53 -11.15 -9.57
N LYS A 62 14.23 -10.18 -10.19
CA LYS A 62 13.79 -8.78 -10.24
C LYS A 62 12.41 -8.58 -10.86
N HIS A 63 12.18 -9.06 -12.08
CA HIS A 63 10.89 -8.85 -12.77
C HIS A 63 9.71 -9.42 -11.95
N ARG A 64 9.91 -10.59 -11.34
CA ARG A 64 8.88 -11.23 -10.52
C ARG A 64 8.63 -10.48 -9.22
N ARG A 65 9.65 -9.87 -8.60
CA ARG A 65 9.46 -8.96 -7.45
C ARG A 65 8.64 -7.74 -7.85
N ASP A 66 8.96 -7.15 -9.01
CA ASP A 66 8.25 -5.96 -9.51
C ASP A 66 6.77 -6.29 -9.81
N GLU A 67 6.50 -7.44 -10.43
CA GLU A 67 5.13 -7.94 -10.65
C GLU A 67 4.35 -8.15 -9.35
N LEU A 68 4.96 -8.84 -8.37
CA LEU A 68 4.33 -9.09 -7.08
C LEU A 68 4.03 -7.79 -6.34
N LYS A 69 4.97 -6.83 -6.39
CA LYS A 69 4.79 -5.52 -5.78
C LYS A 69 3.66 -4.73 -6.45
N ALA A 70 3.60 -4.74 -7.79
CA ALA A 70 2.53 -4.07 -8.52
C ALA A 70 1.15 -4.69 -8.23
N GLU A 71 1.09 -6.02 -8.09
CA GLU A 71 -0.15 -6.72 -7.71
C GLU A 71 -0.56 -6.40 -6.27
N GLU A 72 0.38 -6.36 -5.33
CA GLU A 72 0.13 -5.97 -3.94
C GLU A 72 -0.41 -4.53 -3.86
N GLU A 73 0.24 -3.57 -4.53
CA GLU A 73 -0.21 -2.18 -4.62
C GLU A 73 -1.63 -2.07 -5.23
N ARG A 74 -1.93 -2.89 -6.25
CA ARG A 74 -3.26 -2.95 -6.86
C ARG A 74 -4.30 -3.45 -5.87
N LEU A 75 -4.02 -4.54 -5.17
CA LEU A 75 -4.92 -5.14 -4.18
C LEU A 75 -5.16 -4.20 -3.00
N GLU A 76 -4.12 -3.53 -2.50
CA GLU A 76 -4.25 -2.52 -1.44
C GLU A 76 -5.14 -1.36 -1.88
N ARG A 77 -4.96 -0.86 -3.10
CA ARG A 77 -5.79 0.20 -3.69
C ARG A 77 -7.25 -0.23 -3.80
N GLU A 78 -7.51 -1.43 -4.32
CA GLU A 78 -8.88 -1.98 -4.44
C GLU A 78 -9.56 -2.15 -3.08
N GLN A 79 -8.82 -2.64 -2.07
CA GLN A 79 -9.32 -2.78 -0.71
C GLN A 79 -9.62 -1.42 -0.07
N PHE A 80 -8.73 -0.44 -0.24
CA PHE A 80 -8.94 0.92 0.22
C PHE A 80 -10.20 1.54 -0.40
N GLU A 81 -10.33 1.49 -1.72
CA GLU A 81 -11.51 2.01 -2.42
C GLU A 81 -12.81 1.32 -1.97
N ARG A 82 -12.77 -0.01 -1.78
CA ARG A 82 -13.91 -0.75 -1.26
C ARG A 82 -14.29 -0.25 0.13
N ARG A 83 -13.32 -0.04 1.02
CA ARG A 83 -13.55 0.50 2.37
C ARG A 83 -14.15 1.90 2.32
N VAL A 84 -13.63 2.77 1.46
CA VAL A 84 -14.17 4.13 1.26
C VAL A 84 -15.63 4.05 0.80
N ARG A 85 -15.97 3.20 -0.17
CA ARG A 85 -17.36 3.02 -0.64
C ARG A 85 -18.30 2.57 0.48
N GLU A 86 -17.89 1.61 1.30
CA GLU A 86 -18.73 1.12 2.41
C GLU A 86 -18.92 2.20 3.49
N ILE A 87 -17.88 2.97 3.82
CA ILE A 87 -18.00 4.09 4.77
C ILE A 87 -18.94 5.17 4.21
N ARG A 88 -18.83 5.50 2.92
CA ARG A 88 -19.73 6.46 2.27
C ARG A 88 -21.18 6.01 2.33
N LYS A 89 -21.49 4.75 2.05
CA LYS A 89 -22.87 4.22 2.17
C LYS A 89 -23.48 4.41 3.58
N ILE A 90 -22.66 4.30 4.62
CA ILE A 90 -23.14 4.41 6.01
C ILE A 90 -23.28 5.88 6.45
N GLY A 91 -22.33 6.74 6.08
CA GLY A 91 -22.26 8.11 6.59
C GLY A 91 -22.77 9.20 5.64
N ILE A 92 -22.83 8.93 4.34
CA ILE A 92 -23.15 9.86 3.26
C ILE A 92 -24.08 9.12 2.28
N SER A 93 -25.31 8.84 2.72
CA SER A 93 -26.24 7.98 1.98
C SER A 93 -27.01 8.69 0.87
N ASP A 94 -27.21 10.01 0.99
CA ASP A 94 -27.96 10.78 0.00
C ASP A 94 -27.06 11.18 -1.17
N ALA A 95 -27.51 10.86 -2.38
CA ALA A 95 -26.78 11.14 -3.62
C ALA A 95 -26.47 12.65 -3.80
N GLU A 96 -27.27 13.53 -3.20
CA GLU A 96 -26.99 14.98 -3.22
C GLU A 96 -25.65 15.32 -2.57
N PHE A 97 -25.25 14.63 -1.50
CA PHE A 97 -23.98 14.90 -0.82
C PHE A 97 -22.77 14.68 -1.72
N GLU A 98 -22.84 13.77 -2.69
CA GLU A 98 -21.72 13.53 -3.64
C GLU A 98 -21.44 14.76 -4.51
N SER A 99 -22.47 15.56 -4.79
CA SER A 99 -22.36 16.78 -5.59
C SER A 99 -21.89 18.00 -4.78
N TRP A 100 -21.82 17.88 -3.44
CA TRP A 100 -21.43 18.98 -2.57
C TRP A 100 -19.91 19.02 -2.46
N THR A 101 -19.29 19.81 -3.33
CA THR A 101 -17.83 20.02 -3.40
C THR A 101 -17.51 21.50 -3.25
N PHE A 102 -16.26 21.82 -2.89
CA PHE A 102 -15.80 23.21 -2.85
C PHE A 102 -15.89 23.93 -4.21
N GLU A 103 -15.95 23.18 -5.31
CA GLU A 103 -16.11 23.71 -6.67
C GLU A 103 -17.55 24.14 -6.94
N ASN A 104 -18.52 23.43 -6.35
CA ASN A 104 -19.94 23.73 -6.47
C ASN A 104 -20.45 24.69 -5.36
N ASP A 105 -19.56 25.22 -4.53
CA ASP A 105 -19.90 26.18 -3.47
C ASP A 105 -20.36 27.51 -4.09
N ASP A 106 -21.51 28.02 -3.67
CA ASP A 106 -22.03 29.32 -4.09
C ASP A 106 -21.22 30.51 -3.51
N ARG A 107 -20.30 30.22 -2.58
CA ARG A 107 -19.40 31.18 -1.94
C ARG A 107 -20.12 32.39 -1.35
N LYS A 108 -21.36 32.24 -0.86
CA LYS A 108 -22.09 33.31 -0.14
C LYS A 108 -21.30 33.88 1.03
N ASN A 109 -20.43 33.08 1.64
CA ASN A 109 -19.46 33.52 2.64
C ASN A 109 -18.04 33.08 2.26
N PRO A 110 -17.30 33.86 1.47
CA PRO A 110 -15.99 33.47 0.96
C PRO A 110 -14.99 33.17 2.08
N LYS A 111 -15.05 33.90 3.20
CA LYS A 111 -14.15 33.67 4.34
C LYS A 111 -14.36 32.30 4.95
N LEU A 112 -15.62 31.84 5.03
CA LEU A 112 -15.94 30.51 5.52
C LEU A 112 -15.50 29.44 4.51
N SER A 113 -15.82 29.63 3.22
CA SER A 113 -15.39 28.75 2.14
C SER A 113 -13.88 28.52 2.17
N ASP A 114 -13.10 29.60 2.23
CA ASP A 114 -11.63 29.54 2.19
C ASP A 114 -11.07 28.89 3.47
N ALA A 115 -11.69 29.11 4.63
CA ALA A 115 -11.29 28.45 5.88
C ALA A 115 -11.56 26.95 5.87
N MET A 116 -12.71 26.51 5.35
CA MET A 116 -13.07 25.10 5.24
C MET A 116 -12.19 24.39 4.21
N LYS A 117 -11.93 25.02 3.06
CA LYS A 117 -11.03 24.49 2.05
C LYS A 117 -9.61 24.34 2.59
N ARG A 118 -9.09 25.35 3.29
CA ARG A 118 -7.76 25.27 3.93
C ARG A 118 -7.67 24.12 4.93
N TYR A 119 -8.74 23.86 5.70
CA TYR A 119 -8.75 22.70 6.60
C TYR A 119 -8.69 21.38 5.83
N ALA A 120 -9.48 21.23 4.76
CA ALA A 120 -9.45 20.03 3.91
C ALA A 120 -8.08 19.81 3.25
N ASP A 121 -7.50 20.86 2.65
CA ASP A 121 -6.19 20.82 2.00
C ASP A 121 -5.05 20.42 2.96
N ASN A 122 -5.21 20.70 4.26
CA ASN A 122 -4.23 20.38 5.31
C ASN A 122 -4.69 19.27 6.26
N PHE A 123 -5.67 18.45 5.87
CA PHE A 123 -6.32 17.48 6.76
C PHE A 123 -5.33 16.50 7.42
N GLN A 124 -4.30 16.07 6.68
CA GLN A 124 -3.29 15.15 7.20
C GLN A 124 -2.52 15.76 8.41
N GLU A 125 -2.11 17.02 8.30
CA GLU A 125 -1.46 17.75 9.40
C GLU A 125 -2.42 17.96 10.57
N MET A 126 -3.68 18.31 10.29
CA MET A 126 -4.71 18.49 11.33
C MET A 126 -4.95 17.19 12.09
N LYS A 127 -5.01 16.05 11.40
CA LYS A 127 -5.18 14.72 11.99
C LYS A 127 -4.00 14.34 12.89
N GLU A 128 -2.77 14.58 12.44
CA GLU A 128 -1.56 14.32 13.24
C GLU A 128 -1.52 15.14 14.53
N LYS A 129 -2.01 16.38 14.48
CA LYS A 129 -2.14 17.27 15.63
C LYS A 129 -3.41 17.03 16.46
N ASN A 130 -4.25 16.07 16.07
CA ASN A 130 -5.56 15.80 16.67
C ASN A 130 -6.47 17.03 16.75
N LEU A 131 -6.47 17.85 15.69
CA LEU A 131 -7.28 19.05 15.55
C LEU A 131 -8.52 18.77 14.69
N GLY A 132 -9.69 19.19 15.18
CA GLY A 132 -10.97 19.07 14.47
C GLY A 132 -11.71 20.40 14.41
N LEU A 133 -12.72 20.49 13.53
CA LEU A 133 -13.60 21.65 13.40
C LEU A 133 -14.96 21.39 14.06
N LEU A 134 -15.46 22.37 14.81
CA LEU A 134 -16.84 22.42 15.29
C LEU A 134 -17.64 23.44 14.48
N LEU A 135 -18.54 22.95 13.62
CA LEU A 135 -19.46 23.81 12.87
C LEU A 135 -20.74 24.02 13.68
N TYR A 136 -20.97 25.24 14.17
CA TYR A 136 -22.15 25.61 14.96
C TYR A 136 -22.80 26.90 14.44
N GLY A 137 -24.10 27.08 14.67
CA GLY A 137 -24.86 28.25 14.25
C GLY A 137 -26.26 27.91 13.71
N ASN A 138 -27.00 28.95 13.32
CA ASN A 138 -28.41 28.85 12.89
C ASN A 138 -28.65 27.89 11.73
N VAL A 139 -29.89 27.41 11.57
CA VAL A 139 -30.30 26.57 10.44
C VAL A 139 -30.07 27.31 9.11
N GLY A 140 -29.66 26.59 8.07
CA GLY A 140 -29.47 27.15 6.72
C GLY A 140 -28.14 27.86 6.46
N THR A 141 -27.19 27.83 7.40
CA THR A 141 -25.87 28.51 7.25
C THR A 141 -24.79 27.69 6.54
N GLY A 142 -25.14 26.57 5.90
CA GLY A 142 -24.18 25.74 5.13
C GLY A 142 -23.31 24.78 5.95
N LYS A 143 -23.59 24.55 7.25
CA LYS A 143 -22.79 23.65 8.09
C LYS A 143 -22.68 22.23 7.53
N THR A 144 -23.81 21.61 7.21
CA THR A 144 -23.85 20.26 6.61
C THR A 144 -23.20 20.24 5.23
N TYR A 145 -23.38 21.33 4.47
CA TYR A 145 -22.78 21.48 3.14
C TYR A 145 -21.26 21.45 3.19
N TYR A 146 -20.65 22.27 4.06
CA TYR A 146 -19.19 22.29 4.19
C TYR A 146 -18.62 21.03 4.83
N ALA A 147 -19.37 20.36 5.72
CA ALA A 147 -18.98 19.05 6.23
C ALA A 147 -18.90 18.00 5.10
N ALA A 148 -19.86 18.01 4.18
CA ALA A 148 -19.82 17.15 2.99
C ALA A 148 -18.69 17.54 2.03
N CYS A 149 -18.46 18.84 1.80
CA CYS A 149 -17.34 19.31 0.97
C CYS A 149 -15.99 18.82 1.50
N ILE A 150 -15.77 18.86 2.81
CA ILE A 150 -14.55 18.33 3.44
C ILE A 150 -14.44 16.81 3.26
N ALA A 151 -15.56 16.08 3.33
CA ALA A 151 -15.56 14.63 3.15
C ALA A 151 -15.35 14.18 1.69
N ASN A 152 -15.64 15.07 0.73
CA ASN A 152 -15.47 14.82 -0.70
C ASN A 152 -14.12 15.28 -1.27
N ALA A 153 -13.40 16.15 -0.55
CA ALA A 153 -12.06 16.61 -0.89
C ALA A 153 -11.00 15.56 -0.56
#